data_AF-A0A7X8U811-F1
#
_entry.id   AF-A0A7X8U811-F1
#
_cell.length_a   1.000
_cell.length_b   1.000
_cell.length_c   1.000
_cell.angle_alpha   90.00
_cell.angle_beta   90.00
_cell.angle_gamma   90.00
#
_symmetry.space_group_name_H-M   'P 1'
#
loop_
_entity.id
_entity.type
_entity.pdbx_description
1 polymer ?
#
loop_
_entity_poly.entity_id
_entity_poly.type
_entity_poly.pdbx_seq_one_letter_code
_entity_poly.pdbx_strand_id
1 'polypeptide(L)'
;MTMQKGQILNKKEFLKNGQYAKEEYEGLLVGSDIEQGRYNIGVQLDENQVLVVDFSNEQQIQDKVLWWSSQIADVQRRYQAGTDPQNYIH
;
A
#
# COMPACT_ATOMS: atom_id res chain seq x y z
N MET A 1 5.02 -14.40 -6.02
CA MET A 1 5.01 -13.27 -7.01
C MET A 1 5.61 -12.07 -6.32
N THR A 2 6.67 -11.46 -6.85
CA THR A 2 7.34 -10.35 -6.17
C THR A 2 6.62 -9.03 -6.42
N MET A 3 6.04 -8.44 -5.36
CA MET A 3 5.47 -7.09 -5.42
C MET A 3 6.54 -6.03 -5.66
N GLN A 4 6.17 -4.97 -6.39
CA GLN A 4 7.03 -3.83 -6.68
C GLN A 4 6.40 -2.52 -6.18
N LYS A 5 7.23 -1.57 -5.74
CA LYS A 5 6.78 -0.25 -5.32
C LYS A 5 6.17 0.49 -6.51
N GLY A 6 5.04 1.16 -6.29
CA GLY A 6 4.25 1.82 -7.33
C GLY A 6 3.26 0.91 -8.05
N GLN A 7 3.26 -0.40 -7.75
CA GLN A 7 2.32 -1.34 -8.33
C GLN A 7 0.94 -1.20 -7.66
N ILE A 8 -0.13 -1.14 -8.46
CA ILE A 8 -1.50 -1.27 -7.99
C ILE A 8 -1.93 -2.71 -8.20
N LEU A 9 -2.48 -3.34 -7.16
CA LEU A 9 -3.04 -4.68 -7.22
C LEU A 9 -4.31 -4.78 -6.40
N ASN A 10 -5.03 -5.89 -6.56
CA ASN A 10 -6.24 -6.13 -5.78
C ASN A 10 -5.89 -6.39 -4.31
N LYS A 11 -6.73 -5.91 -3.38
CA LYS A 11 -6.59 -6.17 -1.93
C LYS A 11 -6.39 -7.65 -1.63
N LYS A 12 -7.17 -8.52 -2.29
CA LYS A 12 -7.04 -9.98 -2.17
C LYS A 12 -5.67 -10.49 -2.61
N GLU A 13 -5.13 -9.98 -3.72
CA GLU A 13 -3.81 -10.40 -4.21
C GLU A 13 -2.68 -9.86 -3.31
N PHE A 14 -2.84 -8.66 -2.76
CA PHE A 14 -1.88 -8.07 -1.81
C PHE A 14 -1.81 -8.88 -0.51
N LEU A 15 -2.96 -9.32 -0.02
CA LEU A 15 -3.08 -10.10 1.22
C LEU A 15 -2.81 -11.59 1.04
N LYS A 16 -2.81 -12.10 -0.19
CA LYS A 16 -2.70 -13.54 -0.51
C LYS A 16 -1.51 -14.24 0.11
N ASN A 17 -0.39 -13.52 0.29
CA ASN A 17 0.84 -14.07 0.86
C ASN A 17 1.10 -13.63 2.32
N GLY A 18 0.29 -12.71 2.85
CA GLY A 18 0.49 -12.11 4.17
C GLY A 18 -0.51 -12.59 5.21
N GLN A 19 -0.05 -13.40 6.17
CA GLN A 19 -0.86 -13.84 7.32
C GLN A 19 -1.15 -12.72 8.34
N TYR A 20 -0.67 -11.51 8.11
CA TYR A 20 -0.75 -10.42 9.07
C TYR A 20 -1.16 -9.11 8.40
N ALA A 21 -2.48 -8.88 8.32
CA ALA A 21 -3.05 -7.58 7.97
C ALA A 21 -3.28 -6.79 9.25
N LYS A 22 -2.27 -6.02 9.70
CA LYS A 22 -2.51 -5.03 10.75
C LYS A 22 -3.16 -3.79 10.10
N GLU A 23 -4.49 -3.75 10.11
CA GLU A 23 -5.30 -2.60 9.70
C GLU A 23 -5.37 -1.56 10.85
N GLU A 24 -4.24 -1.26 11.51
CA GLU A 24 -4.21 -0.30 12.64
C GLU A 24 -4.56 1.13 12.20
N TYR A 25 -4.46 1.42 10.90
CA TYR A 25 -4.80 2.69 10.30
C TYR A 25 -5.73 2.44 9.11
N GLU A 26 -6.88 3.12 9.11
CA GLU A 26 -7.86 3.03 8.03
C GLU A 26 -7.20 3.46 6.71
N GLY A 27 -7.24 2.57 5.71
CA GLY A 27 -6.62 2.81 4.41
C GLY A 27 -5.15 2.39 4.29
N LEU A 28 -4.52 1.84 5.33
CA LEU A 28 -3.18 1.27 5.26
C LEU A 28 -3.21 -0.25 5.47
N LEU A 29 -2.53 -0.96 4.59
CA LEU A 29 -2.43 -2.41 4.60
C LEU A 29 -0.97 -2.82 4.73
N VAL A 30 -0.71 -3.78 5.60
CA VAL A 30 0.59 -4.43 5.72
C VAL A 30 0.40 -5.88 5.32
N GLY A 31 1.25 -6.40 4.45
CA GLY A 31 1.23 -7.80 4.04
C GLY A 31 2.61 -8.42 4.23
N SER A 32 2.70 -9.48 5.02
CA SER A 32 3.94 -10.26 5.14
C SER A 32 4.24 -10.97 3.82
N ASP A 33 5.48 -10.88 3.35
CA ASP A 33 6.02 -11.65 2.24
C ASP A 33 6.95 -12.72 2.81
N ILE A 34 6.39 -13.90 3.07
CA ILE A 34 7.15 -15.02 3.64
C ILE A 34 8.22 -15.50 2.64
N GLU A 35 7.95 -15.40 1.33
CA GLU A 35 8.90 -15.80 0.28
C GLU A 35 10.16 -14.92 0.31
N GLN A 36 10.01 -13.64 0.63
CA GLN A 36 11.09 -12.64 0.62
C GLN A 36 11.58 -12.25 2.03
N GLY A 37 10.96 -12.77 3.10
CA GLY A 37 11.28 -12.42 4.48
C GLY A 37 11.10 -10.93 4.82
N ARG A 38 10.15 -10.26 4.17
CA ARG A 38 9.91 -8.81 4.29
C ARG A 38 8.43 -8.51 4.40
N TYR A 39 8.09 -7.28 4.79
CA TYR A 39 6.73 -6.77 4.86
C TYR A 39 6.51 -5.78 3.72
N ASN A 40 5.39 -5.92 3.03
CA ASN A 40 4.93 -4.97 2.03
C ASN A 40 3.98 -3.99 2.69
N ILE A 41 4.12 -2.72 2.35
CA ILE A 41 3.25 -1.64 2.82
C ILE A 41 2.44 -1.17 1.63
N GLY A 42 1.12 -1.22 1.78
CA GLY A 42 0.16 -0.84 0.76
C GLY A 42 -0.79 0.23 1.27
N VAL A 43 -1.08 1.24 0.45
CA VAL A 43 -2.16 2.19 0.72
C VAL A 43 -3.37 1.76 -0.09
N GLN A 44 -4.51 1.63 0.57
CA GLN A 44 -5.77 1.36 -0.07
C GLN A 44 -6.24 2.62 -0.82
N LEU A 45 -6.40 2.51 -2.13
CA LEU A 45 -6.91 3.58 -2.98
C LEU A 45 -8.43 3.57 -3.01
N ASP A 46 -9.02 2.37 -3.10
CA ASP A 46 -10.46 2.11 -3.17
C ASP A 46 -10.79 0.78 -2.48
N GLU A 47 -12.05 0.35 -2.47
CA GLU A 47 -12.49 -0.91 -1.82
C GLU A 47 -11.65 -2.14 -2.21
N ASN A 48 -11.25 -2.22 -3.48
CA ASN A 48 -10.51 -3.36 -4.00
C ASN A 48 -9.08 -3.05 -4.45
N GLN A 49 -8.67 -1.78 -4.54
CA GLN A 49 -7.37 -1.40 -5.09
C GLN A 49 -6.40 -0.99 -3.98
N VAL A 50 -5.19 -1.54 -4.06
CA VAL A 50 -4.10 -1.29 -3.12
C VAL A 50 -2.85 -0.93 -3.90
N LEU A 51 -2.27 0.21 -3.58
CA LEU A 51 -0.98 0.67 -4.10
C LEU A 51 0.14 0.23 -3.17
N VAL A 52 1.12 -0.50 -3.68
CA VAL A 52 2.35 -0.78 -2.93
C VAL A 52 3.18 0.48 -2.84
N VAL A 53 3.33 1.00 -1.63
CA VAL A 53 4.08 2.25 -1.39
C VAL A 53 5.49 1.99 -0.92
N ASP A 54 5.75 0.87 -0.23
CA ASP A 54 7.08 0.56 0.28
C ASP A 54 7.25 -0.88 0.77
N PHE A 55 8.47 -1.22 1.18
CA PHE A 55 8.83 -2.52 1.76
C PHE A 55 9.68 -2.30 3.01
N SER A 56 9.49 -3.13 4.02
CA SER A 56 10.25 -3.05 5.27
C SER A 56 10.59 -4.42 5.81
N ASN A 57 11.60 -4.49 6.68
CA ASN A 57 11.81 -5.66 7.52
C ASN A 57 11.04 -5.48 8.86
N GLU A 58 11.05 -6.50 9.71
CA GLU A 58 10.35 -6.47 11.00
C GLU A 58 10.80 -5.33 11.93
N GLN A 59 12.07 -4.94 11.86
CA GLN A 59 12.62 -3.90 12.73
C GLN A 59 12.15 -2.49 12.31
N GLN A 60 11.93 -2.28 11.01
CA GLN A 60 11.59 -0.97 10.44
C GLN A 60 10.11 -0.84 10.07
N ILE A 61 9.32 -1.91 10.19
CA ILE A 61 7.92 -1.89 9.74
C ILE A 61 7.09 -0.89 10.55
N GLN A 62 7.32 -0.79 11.87
CA GLN A 62 6.55 0.12 12.73
C GLN A 62 6.77 1.58 12.37
N ASP A 63 8.02 2.02 12.24
CA ASP A 63 8.36 3.39 11.80
C ASP A 63 7.78 3.71 10.43
N LYS A 64 7.90 2.81 9.47
CA LYS A 64 7.35 3.03 8.13
C LYS A 64 5.83 3.07 8.13
N VAL A 65 5.17 2.22 8.90
CA VAL A 65 3.70 2.21 9.05
C VAL A 65 3.22 3.54 9.62
N LEU A 66 3.88 4.05 10.67
CA LEU A 66 3.55 5.34 11.28
C LEU A 66 3.78 6.51 10.31
N TRP A 67 4.86 6.47 9.53
CA TRP A 67 5.14 7.49 8.54
C TRP A 67 4.12 7.48 7.41
N TRP A 68 3.83 6.29 6.84
CA TRP A 68 2.86 6.14 5.76
C TRP A 68 1.43 6.41 6.20
N SER A 69 1.07 6.12 7.45
CA SER A 69 -0.27 6.43 7.96
C SER A 69 -0.59 7.92 7.87
N SER A 70 0.41 8.78 8.07
CA SER A 70 0.29 10.22 7.92
C SER A 70 0.23 10.70 6.46
N GLN A 71 0.58 9.85 5.50
CA GLN A 71 0.64 10.16 4.07
C GLN A 71 -0.53 9.54 3.27
N ILE A 72 -1.38 8.71 3.89
CA ILE A 72 -2.50 8.00 3.23
C ILE A 72 -3.35 8.98 2.41
N ALA A 73 -3.82 10.06 3.04
CA ALA A 73 -4.71 11.02 2.39
C ALA A 73 -4.06 11.71 1.18
N ASP A 74 -2.76 11.98 1.24
CA ASP A 74 -2.03 12.60 0.13
C ASP A 74 -1.86 11.61 -1.03
N VAL A 75 -1.53 10.36 -0.73
CA VAL A 75 -1.46 9.27 -1.73
C VAL A 75 -2.83 9.07 -2.40
N GLN A 76 -3.89 8.92 -1.62
CA GLN A 76 -5.24 8.76 -2.14
C GLN A 76 -5.64 9.94 -3.03
N ARG A 77 -5.40 11.19 -2.58
CA ARG A 77 -5.67 12.38 -3.40
C ARG A 77 -4.91 12.37 -4.73
N ARG A 78 -3.62 12.00 -4.74
CA ARG A 78 -2.82 11.94 -5.97
C ARG A 78 -3.36 10.91 -6.97
N TYR A 79 -3.74 9.73 -6.47
CA TYR A 79 -4.28 8.67 -7.33
C TYR A 79 -5.73 8.95 -7.75
N GLN A 80 -6.55 9.56 -6.90
CA GLN A 80 -7.88 10.05 -7.29
C GLN A 80 -7.79 11.19 -8.32
N ALA A 81 -6.86 12.13 -8.15
CA ALA A 81 -6.60 13.21 -9.12
C ALA A 81 -6.01 12.69 -10.44
N GLY A 82 -5.22 11.62 -10.42
CA GLY A 82 -4.70 10.96 -11.62
C GLY A 82 -5.70 10.00 -12.31
N THR A 83 -6.77 9.61 -11.61
CA THR A 83 -7.87 8.80 -12.18
C THR A 83 -8.98 9.69 -12.77
N ASP A 84 -8.80 11.01 -12.75
CA ASP A 84 -9.55 11.95 -13.57
C ASP A 84 -8.82 12.09 -14.92
N PRO A 85 -9.22 11.37 -16.00
CA PRO A 85 -8.60 11.48 -17.32
C PRO A 85 -8.75 12.87 -17.96
N GLN A 86 -9.30 13.86 -17.25
CA GLN A 86 -9.49 15.23 -17.75
C GLN A 86 -8.46 16.24 -17.26
N ASN A 87 -7.53 15.90 -16.35
CA ASN A 87 -6.62 16.90 -15.76
C ASN A 87 -5.19 16.90 -16.31
N TYR A 88 -5.02 16.47 -17.57
CA TYR A 88 -3.83 16.76 -18.38
C TYR A 88 -4.18 17.71 -19.54
N ILE A 89 -4.73 18.88 -19.23
CA ILE A 89 -4.75 20.05 -20.14
C ILE A 89 -4.65 21.35 -19.34
N HIS A 90 -3.43 21.81 -19.06
CA HIS A 90 -2.97 23.16 -19.42
C HIS A 90 -1.44 23.26 -19.27
#